data_AF-A0A6P0J1H9-F1
#
_entry.id   AF-A0A6P0J1H9-F1
#
_cell.length_a   1.000
_cell.length_b   1.000
_cell.length_c   1.000
_cell.angle_alpha   90.00
_cell.angle_beta   90.00
_cell.angle_gamma   90.00
#
_symmetry.space_group_name_H-M   'P 1'
#
loop_
_entity.id
_entity.type
_entity.pdbx_description
1 polymer ?
#
loop_
_entity_poly.entity_id
_entity_poly.type
_entity_poly.pdbx_seq_one_letter_code
_entity_poly.pdbx_strand_id
1 'polypeptide(L)' 'DLVEMGIPKDDIILGLHPSYKRPYTGYGVA' A
#
# COMPACT_ATOMS: atom_id res chain seq x y z
N ASP A 1 10.75 3.09 -7.44
CA ASP A 1 9.50 2.84 -6.67
C ASP A 1 8.97 4.09 -5.99
N LEU A 2 7.64 4.19 -5.76
CA LEU A 2 7.04 5.29 -4.96
C LEU A 2 7.67 5.40 -3.56
N VAL A 3 8.11 4.26 -3.01
CA VAL A 3 8.85 4.16 -1.75
C VAL A 3 10.24 4.81 -1.83
N GLU A 4 10.93 4.66 -2.96
CA GLU A 4 12.25 5.29 -3.19
C GLU A 4 12.13 6.80 -3.45
N MET A 5 10.96 7.26 -3.87
CA MET A 5 10.63 8.69 -4.01
C MET A 5 10.27 9.34 -2.66
N GLY A 6 10.33 8.59 -1.55
CA GLY A 6 10.08 9.09 -0.20
C GLY A 6 8.62 9.00 0.26
N ILE A 7 7.74 8.33 -0.49
CA ILE A 7 6.34 8.14 -0.07
C ILE A 7 6.27 6.98 0.93
N PRO A 8 5.74 7.19 2.15
CA PRO A 8 5.59 6.13 3.13
C PRO A 8 4.62 5.07 2.61
N LYS A 9 4.92 3.80 2.89
CA LYS A 9 4.12 2.66 2.40
C LYS A 9 2.66 2.72 2.85
N ASP A 10 2.39 3.31 4.01
CA ASP A 10 1.05 3.51 4.56
C ASP A 10 0.16 4.42 3.71
N ASP A 11 0.74 5.25 2.85
CA ASP A 11 0.01 6.18 1.97
C ASP A 11 -0.16 5.61 0.54
N ILE A 12 0.40 4.43 0.29
CA ILE A 12 0.31 3.75 -1.00
C ILE A 12 -0.78 2.69 -0.89
N ILE A 13 -1.92 2.91 -1.54
CA ILE A 13 -3.03 1.95 -1.55
C ILE A 13 -2.95 1.08 -2.81
N LEU A 14 -2.80 -0.22 -2.62
CA LEU A 14 -2.78 -1.18 -3.72
C LEU A 14 -4.21 -1.51 -4.20
N GLY A 15 -4.75 -0.66 -5.07
CA GLY A 15 -6.09 -0.83 -5.66
C GLY A 15 -6.29 -2.14 -6.44
N LEU A 16 -5.20 -2.71 -6.98
CA LEU A 16 -5.15 -4.01 -7.66
C LEU A 16 -5.40 -5.20 -6.71
N HIS A 17 -5.06 -5.05 -5.42
CA HIS A 17 -5.22 -6.13 -4.45
C HIS A 17 -6.63 -6.10 -3.84
N PRO A 18 -7.29 -7.26 -3.71
CA PRO A 18 -8.58 -7.34 -3.06
C PRO A 18 -8.48 -6.88 -1.60
N SER A 19 -9.49 -6.16 -1.12
CA SER A 19 -9.44 -5.41 0.15
C SER A 19 -9.02 -6.26 1.36
N TYR A 20 -9.41 -7.53 1.39
CA TYR A 20 -9.07 -8.46 2.48
C TYR A 20 -7.58 -8.84 2.54
N LYS A 21 -6.80 -8.64 1.47
CA LYS A 21 -5.35 -8.89 1.45
C LYS A 21 -4.50 -7.65 1.70
N ARG A 22 -5.07 -6.45 1.57
CA ARG A 22 -4.37 -5.16 1.80
C ARG A 22 -3.68 -5.07 3.17
N PRO A 23 -4.26 -5.59 4.29
CA PRO A 23 -3.61 -5.51 5.60
C PRO A 23 -2.31 -6.31 5.72
N TYR A 24 -2.12 -7.35 4.90
CA TYR A 24 -0.96 -8.23 4.99
C TYR A 24 0.22 -7.78 4.13
N THR A 25 0.02 -6.75 3.30
CA THR A 25 1.07 -6.25 2.39
C THR A 25 1.91 -5.13 3.02
N GLY A 26 1.52 -4.61 4.20
CA GLY A 26 2.23 -3.51 4.86
C GLY A 26 2.15 -2.18 4.10
N TYR A 27 1.07 -2.02 3.32
CA TYR A 27 0.74 -0.84 2.53
C TYR A 27 -0.63 -0.31 3.00
N GLY A 28 -0.95 0.94 2.67
CA GLY A 28 -2.17 1.62 3.10
C GLY A 28 -3.45 0.80 2.87
N VAL A 29 -4.29 0.72 3.90
CA VAL A 29 -5.61 0.08 3.86
C VAL A 29 -6.66 1.17 3.93
N ALA A 30 -7.12 1.64 2.77
CA ALA A 30 -8.38 2.38 2.66
C ALA A 30 -9.53 1.44 2.32
#